data_AF-A0A3C0JIR8-F1
#
_entry.id   AF-A0A3C0JIR8-F1
#
_cell.length_a   1.000
_cell.length_b   1.000
_cell.length_c   1.000
_cell.angle_alpha   90.00
_cell.angle_beta   90.00
_cell.angle_gamma   90.00
#
_symmetry.space_group_name_H-M   'P 1'
#
loop_
_entity.id
_entity.type
_entity.pdbx_description
1 polymer ?
#
loop_
_entity_poly.entity_id
_entity_poly.type
_entity_poly.pdbx_seq_one_letter_code
_entity_poly.pdbx_strand_id
1 'polypeptide(L)'
;RNPKVSVLLCPSKVQGEGAAKEIAIGIKELNKRKDIEVIIVGRGGGSLEDLWAFNEEIVARAIFLSSIPIMSAVGHEVDFTIADFVADYRAPTPSAAAETISPDQDQWLSHFNYLAAELTRLLTHQLSDKNQRLTQLHHRLKRSHPGAQMERQAQRLDDCQARFLQAPRRMLQHRKWQLSELTARLINNNPSQQIQQLQHQLTSYHHRLTRPIQNRLQQARIRFTDCNKGLETLSPLATLARGYSITKRDSDGTIINSIQQLKLNEKVNIQLVDGSVKTSIESLHETS
;
A
#
# COMPACT_ATOMS: atom_id res chain seq x y z
N ARG A 1 22.53 57.48 48.11
CA ARG A 1 23.89 57.64 48.71
C ARG A 1 24.87 56.88 47.83
N ASN A 2 25.77 57.56 47.15
CA ASN A 2 26.79 56.93 46.31
C ASN A 2 28.06 56.63 47.15
N PRO A 3 28.38 55.36 47.46
CA PRO A 3 29.53 54.98 48.28
C PRO A 3 30.89 55.23 47.60
N LYS A 4 30.90 55.66 46.33
CA LYS A 4 32.13 55.95 45.57
C LYS A 4 32.58 57.41 45.66
N VAL A 5 31.80 58.30 46.28
CA VAL A 5 32.18 59.70 46.51
C VAL A 5 32.89 59.79 47.86
N SER A 6 34.19 60.12 47.86
CA SER A 6 34.94 60.36 49.08
C SER A 6 34.66 61.77 49.60
N VAL A 7 34.20 61.88 50.85
CA VAL A 7 33.90 63.17 51.49
C VAL A 7 35.03 63.54 52.44
N LEU A 8 35.63 64.72 52.24
CA LEU A 8 36.58 65.33 53.16
C LEU A 8 35.91 66.48 53.91
N LEU A 9 35.98 66.48 55.24
CA LEU A 9 35.43 67.55 56.06
C LEU A 9 36.55 68.48 56.53
N CYS A 10 36.46 69.76 56.16
CA CYS A 10 37.32 70.84 56.69
C CYS A 10 36.51 71.64 57.72
N PRO A 11 36.68 71.40 59.02
CA PRO A 11 35.94 72.14 60.04
C PRO A 11 36.38 73.61 60.03
N SER A 12 35.41 74.52 59.95
CA SER A 12 35.61 75.96 60.08
C SER A 12 34.46 76.54 60.90
N LYS A 13 34.71 77.61 61.66
CA LYS A 13 33.61 78.38 62.24
C LYS A 13 32.82 79.02 61.11
N VAL A 14 31.54 78.73 61.12
CA VAL A 14 30.55 79.24 60.15
C VAL A 14 29.71 80.38 60.71
N GLN A 15 29.95 80.77 61.97
CA GLN A 15 29.23 81.84 62.66
C GLN A 15 30.08 82.48 63.76
N GLY A 16 29.75 83.73 64.11
CA GLY A 16 30.45 84.50 65.14
C GLY A 16 31.74 85.16 64.67
N GLU A 17 32.39 85.89 65.57
CA GLU A 17 33.58 86.66 65.26
C GLU A 17 34.75 85.76 64.79
N GLY A 18 35.32 86.09 63.63
CA GLY A 18 36.42 85.33 63.02
C GLY A 18 36.01 84.20 62.07
N ALA A 19 34.70 83.90 61.94
CA ALA A 19 34.19 82.85 61.03
C ALA A 19 34.61 83.07 59.57
N ALA A 20 34.47 84.29 59.06
CA ALA A 20 34.83 84.63 57.67
C ALA A 20 36.31 84.36 57.35
N LYS A 21 37.22 84.62 58.31
CA LYS A 21 38.66 84.32 58.16
C LYS A 21 38.91 82.82 58.13
N GLU A 22 38.24 82.04 59.00
CA GLU A 22 38.39 80.58 59.03
C GLU A 22 37.85 79.94 57.75
N ILE A 23 36.72 80.41 57.21
CA ILE A 23 36.17 79.95 55.93
C ILE A 23 37.16 80.24 54.79
N ALA A 24 37.69 81.46 54.70
CA ALA A 24 38.65 81.85 53.66
C ALA A 24 39.95 81.03 53.74
N ILE A 25 40.45 80.76 54.95
CA ILE A 25 41.61 79.87 55.16
C ILE A 25 41.27 78.44 54.73
N GLY A 26 40.10 77.92 55.11
CA GLY A 26 39.66 76.58 54.73
C GLY A 26 39.61 76.39 53.21
N ILE A 27 39.01 77.35 52.49
CA ILE A 27 38.99 77.34 51.02
C ILE A 27 40.40 77.33 50.45
N LYS A 28 41.31 78.14 51.01
CA LYS A 28 42.70 78.22 50.56
C LYS A 28 43.48 76.93 50.83
N GLU A 29 43.26 76.27 51.97
CA GLU A 29 43.90 74.98 52.29
C GLU A 29 43.37 73.86 51.38
N LEU A 30 42.07 73.84 51.10
CA LEU A 30 41.48 72.87 50.16
C LEU A 30 42.01 73.06 48.74
N ASN A 31 42.23 74.31 48.31
CA ASN A 31 42.84 74.61 47.01
C ASN A 31 44.30 74.16 46.85
N LYS A 32 45.03 73.89 47.94
CA LYS A 32 46.40 73.32 47.85
C LYS A 32 46.38 71.84 47.49
N ARG A 33 45.25 71.17 47.69
CA ARG A 33 45.08 69.75 47.44
C ARG A 33 44.64 69.52 45.99
N LYS A 34 45.16 68.46 45.37
CA LYS A 34 44.85 68.08 43.97
C LYS A 34 43.84 66.93 43.86
N ASP A 35 43.46 66.34 44.98
CA ASP A 35 42.53 65.21 45.09
C ASP A 35 41.07 65.65 45.34
N ILE A 36 40.78 66.95 45.20
CA ILE A 36 39.45 67.52 45.40
C ILE A 36 38.94 68.06 44.06
N GLU A 37 37.76 67.60 43.65
CA GLU A 37 37.14 67.99 42.38
C GLU A 37 36.13 69.13 42.55
N VAL A 38 35.44 69.19 43.70
CA VAL A 38 34.44 70.22 44.03
C VAL A 38 34.53 70.53 45.52
N ILE A 39 34.39 71.80 45.89
CA ILE A 39 34.28 72.26 47.27
C ILE A 39 32.84 72.70 47.52
N ILE A 40 32.24 72.25 48.62
CA ILE A 40 30.93 72.74 49.08
C ILE A 40 31.19 73.65 50.28
N VAL A 41 30.84 74.93 50.13
CA VAL A 41 30.83 75.89 51.23
C VAL A 41 29.39 75.99 51.69
N GLY A 42 29.10 75.50 52.87
CA GLY A 42 27.72 75.47 53.35
C GLY A 42 27.62 75.44 54.85
N ARG A 43 26.42 75.79 55.32
CA ARG A 43 26.04 75.78 56.72
C ARG A 43 24.68 75.07 56.83
N GLY A 44 24.36 74.51 57.99
CA GLY A 44 22.98 74.19 58.34
C GLY A 44 22.13 75.46 58.54
N GLY A 45 20.85 75.30 58.87
CA GLY A 45 19.94 76.44 59.09
C GLY A 45 20.42 77.48 60.13
N GLY A 46 19.83 78.68 60.06
CA GLY A 46 20.15 79.83 60.92
C GLY A 46 19.38 81.08 60.50
N SER A 47 19.46 82.15 61.28
CA SER A 47 18.91 83.47 60.91
C SER A 47 19.84 84.22 59.95
N LEU A 48 19.43 85.38 59.43
CA LEU A 48 20.25 86.16 58.50
C LEU A 48 21.56 86.66 59.16
N GLU A 49 21.52 87.00 60.44
CA GLU A 49 22.69 87.44 61.24
C GLU A 49 23.75 86.34 61.33
N ASP A 50 23.28 85.11 61.35
CA ASP A 50 24.06 83.89 61.43
C ASP A 50 24.78 83.57 60.09
N LEU A 51 24.31 84.12 58.98
CA LEU A 51 24.90 83.98 57.64
C LEU A 51 25.87 85.11 57.30
N TRP A 52 26.05 86.10 58.18
CA TRP A 52 26.79 87.32 57.88
C TRP A 52 28.26 87.07 57.48
N ALA A 53 28.89 86.02 58.02
CA ALA A 53 30.24 85.62 57.66
C ALA A 53 30.42 85.36 56.15
N PHE A 54 29.35 84.95 55.46
CA PHE A 54 29.34 84.69 54.01
C PHE A 54 29.08 85.95 53.16
N ASN A 55 28.73 87.07 53.80
CA ASN A 55 28.64 88.40 53.16
C ASN A 55 29.94 89.19 53.25
N GLU A 56 30.96 88.70 53.96
CA GLU A 56 32.23 89.40 54.07
C GLU A 56 33.06 89.29 52.78
N GLU A 57 33.70 90.40 52.41
CA GLU A 57 34.55 90.50 51.22
C GLU A 57 35.67 89.44 51.18
N ILE A 58 36.20 89.06 52.35
CA ILE A 58 37.28 88.08 52.45
C ILE A 58 36.85 86.68 51.97
N VAL A 59 35.59 86.30 52.23
CA VAL A 59 35.02 85.02 51.78
C VAL A 59 34.71 85.09 50.30
N ALA A 60 34.09 86.18 49.83
CA ALA A 60 33.81 86.40 48.41
C ALA A 60 35.10 86.34 47.57
N ARG A 61 36.17 87.01 47.99
CA ARG A 61 37.48 86.95 47.32
C ARG A 61 38.10 85.56 47.36
N ALA A 62 37.98 84.84 48.48
CA ALA A 62 38.49 83.48 48.59
C ALA A 62 37.77 82.51 47.65
N ILE A 63 36.45 82.66 47.50
CA ILE A 63 35.65 81.87 46.56
C ILE A 63 36.06 82.21 45.11
N PHE A 64 36.10 83.49 44.77
CA PHE A 64 36.46 83.95 43.42
C PHE A 64 37.86 83.51 42.95
N LEU A 65 38.82 83.46 43.88
CA LEU A 65 40.21 83.07 43.58
C LEU A 65 40.43 81.55 43.60
N SER A 66 39.39 80.76 43.90
CA SER A 66 39.50 79.30 43.93
C SER A 66 39.77 78.73 42.54
N SER A 67 40.69 77.76 42.45
CA SER A 67 40.94 77.00 41.22
C SER A 67 40.04 75.77 41.10
N ILE A 68 39.50 75.31 42.24
CA ILE A 68 38.54 74.21 42.32
C ILE A 68 37.13 74.82 42.33
N PRO A 69 36.18 74.29 41.55
CA PRO A 69 34.80 74.76 41.56
C PRO A 69 34.18 74.74 42.96
N ILE A 70 33.55 75.85 43.35
CA ILE A 70 32.89 76.02 44.65
C ILE A 70 31.38 76.06 44.46
N MET A 71 30.68 75.20 45.21
CA MET A 71 29.22 75.25 45.35
C MET A 71 28.87 75.90 46.68
N SER A 72 28.05 76.95 46.64
CA SER A 72 27.48 77.55 47.84
C SER A 72 26.23 76.78 48.26
N ALA A 73 26.15 76.47 49.55
CA ALA A 73 25.05 75.77 50.20
C ALA A 73 24.74 76.42 51.56
N VAL A 74 24.69 77.75 51.58
CA VAL A 74 24.66 78.58 52.80
C VAL A 74 23.23 78.98 53.22
N GLY A 75 22.34 79.24 52.26
CA GLY A 75 20.98 79.74 52.52
C GLY A 75 19.87 78.90 51.88
N HIS A 76 18.66 79.00 52.44
CA HIS A 76 17.44 78.46 51.82
C HIS A 76 17.02 79.33 50.62
N GLU A 77 15.98 78.97 49.87
CA GLU A 77 15.60 79.62 48.62
C GLU A 77 15.47 81.16 48.69
N VAL A 78 15.18 81.73 49.86
CA VAL A 78 14.90 83.16 50.08
C VAL A 78 16.10 83.96 50.63
N ASP A 79 17.08 83.30 51.27
CA ASP A 79 18.24 83.97 51.88
C ASP A 79 19.43 83.94 50.91
N PHE A 80 19.80 85.10 50.38
CA PHE A 80 20.95 85.24 49.48
C PHE A 80 22.13 85.88 50.20
N THR A 81 23.31 85.31 50.00
CA THR A 81 24.58 85.85 50.49
C THR A 81 25.49 86.25 49.34
N ILE A 82 26.48 87.10 49.59
CA ILE A 82 27.49 87.46 48.58
C ILE A 82 28.25 86.22 48.11
N ALA A 83 28.53 85.27 49.01
CA ALA A 83 29.12 83.97 48.66
C ALA A 83 28.29 83.20 47.61
N ASP A 84 26.95 83.24 47.67
CA ASP A 84 26.08 82.57 46.69
C ASP A 84 26.23 83.16 45.28
N PHE A 85 26.48 84.46 45.16
CA PHE A 85 26.65 85.14 43.88
C PHE A 85 28.04 84.96 43.28
N VAL A 86 29.04 84.68 44.11
CA VAL A 86 30.43 84.52 43.68
C VAL A 86 30.80 83.05 43.45
N ALA A 87 30.06 82.11 44.04
CA ALA A 87 30.22 80.68 43.81
C ALA A 87 29.83 80.25 42.38
N ASP A 88 30.42 79.15 41.91
CA ASP A 88 30.13 78.60 40.58
C ASP A 88 28.72 78.02 40.47
N TYR A 89 28.16 77.54 41.59
CA TYR A 89 26.79 77.04 41.67
C TYR A 89 26.19 77.27 43.06
N ARG A 90 24.90 77.63 43.09
CA ARG A 90 24.12 77.77 44.33
C ARG A 90 23.19 76.57 44.49
N ALA A 91 23.34 75.87 45.62
CA ALA A 91 22.42 74.86 46.09
C ALA A 91 21.64 75.37 47.32
N PRO A 92 20.36 75.03 47.47
CA PRO A 92 19.54 75.51 48.60
C PRO A 92 19.90 74.86 49.94
N THR A 93 20.57 73.71 49.93
CA THR A 93 21.04 73.02 51.15
C THR A 93 22.32 72.24 50.86
N PRO A 94 23.14 71.93 51.89
CA PRO A 94 24.31 71.06 51.72
C PRO A 94 23.94 69.68 51.16
N SER A 95 22.75 69.17 51.49
CA SER A 95 22.23 67.90 50.95
C SER A 95 21.93 67.99 49.45
N ALA A 96 21.30 69.09 49.00
CA ALA A 96 21.01 69.31 47.58
C ALA A 96 22.29 69.51 46.74
N ALA A 97 23.30 70.18 47.31
CA ALA A 97 24.62 70.26 46.69
C ALA A 97 25.22 68.87 46.48
N ALA A 98 25.17 68.02 47.51
CA ALA A 98 25.68 66.65 47.44
C ALA A 98 24.92 65.75 46.45
N GLU A 99 23.59 65.94 46.32
CA GLU A 99 22.78 65.22 45.35
C GLU A 99 23.12 65.62 43.90
N THR A 100 23.35 66.91 43.65
CA THR A 100 23.72 67.44 42.33
C THR A 100 25.05 66.87 41.83
N ILE A 101 26.04 66.70 42.73
CA ILE A 101 27.35 66.15 42.40
C ILE A 101 27.31 64.62 42.28
N SER A 102 26.33 63.96 42.89
CA SER A 102 26.25 62.50 42.93
C SER A 102 25.45 61.96 41.73
N PRO A 103 26.09 61.36 40.70
CA PRO A 103 25.35 60.74 39.60
C PRO A 103 24.41 59.64 40.09
N ASP A 104 23.22 59.56 39.49
CA ASP A 104 22.22 58.53 39.77
C ASP A 104 22.64 57.18 39.16
N GLN A 105 23.28 56.34 39.98
CA GLN A 105 23.76 55.02 39.57
C GLN A 105 22.62 54.10 39.09
N ASP A 106 21.42 54.26 39.63
CA ASP A 106 20.29 53.41 39.29
C ASP A 106 19.77 53.74 37.89
N GLN A 107 19.81 55.01 37.49
CA GLN A 107 19.49 55.43 36.12
C GLN A 107 20.47 54.85 35.09
N TRP A 108 21.78 54.89 35.38
CA TRP A 108 22.81 54.32 34.50
C TRP A 108 22.68 52.79 34.39
N LEU A 109 22.45 52.11 35.52
CA LEU A 109 22.27 50.66 35.54
C LEU A 109 21.01 50.26 34.76
N SER A 110 19.91 51.02 34.92
CA SER A 110 18.67 50.81 34.18
C SER A 110 18.87 51.00 32.68
N HIS A 111 19.61 52.03 32.28
CA HIS A 111 19.93 52.26 30.87
C HIS A 111 20.80 51.15 30.27
N PHE A 112 21.81 50.69 31.02
CA PHE A 112 22.65 49.56 30.61
C PHE A 112 21.82 48.28 30.42
N ASN A 113 20.94 47.96 31.37
CA ASN A 113 20.08 46.78 31.28
C ASN A 113 19.12 46.86 30.10
N TYR A 114 18.58 48.04 29.80
CA TYR A 114 17.77 48.27 28.61
C TYR A 114 18.54 47.98 27.31
N LEU A 115 19.75 48.54 27.16
CA LEU A 115 20.58 48.30 25.98
C LEU A 115 20.97 46.82 25.83
N ALA A 116 21.27 46.13 26.94
CA ALA A 116 21.58 44.71 26.94
C ALA A 116 20.39 43.85 26.50
N ALA A 117 19.18 44.16 26.98
CA ALA A 117 17.96 43.49 26.59
C ALA A 117 17.66 43.70 25.09
N GLU A 118 17.83 44.93 24.60
CA GLU A 118 17.58 45.26 23.20
C GLU A 118 18.58 44.58 22.25
N LEU A 119 19.88 44.56 22.61
CA LEU A 119 20.90 43.80 21.87
C LEU A 119 20.52 42.32 21.78
N THR A 120 20.11 41.73 22.91
CA THR A 120 19.72 40.32 22.98
C THR A 120 18.52 40.02 22.08
N ARG A 121 17.52 40.92 22.07
CA ARG A 121 16.34 40.82 21.21
C ARG A 121 16.71 40.87 19.73
N LEU A 122 17.61 41.78 19.33
CA LEU A 122 18.05 41.90 17.94
C LEU A 122 18.85 40.68 17.49
N LEU A 123 19.78 40.19 18.32
CA LEU A 123 20.58 39.01 18.01
C LEU A 123 19.73 37.74 17.90
N THR A 124 18.76 37.55 18.80
CA THR A 124 17.85 36.40 18.76
C THR A 124 16.98 36.42 17.51
N HIS A 125 16.46 37.58 17.11
CA HIS A 125 15.72 37.72 15.86
C HIS A 125 16.61 37.39 14.63
N GLN A 126 17.82 37.94 14.59
CA GLN A 126 18.74 37.71 13.47
C GLN A 126 19.13 36.22 13.36
N LEU A 127 19.38 35.54 14.48
CA LEU A 127 19.67 34.10 14.50
C LEU A 127 18.47 33.28 14.01
N SER A 128 17.26 33.64 14.43
CA SER A 128 16.03 32.98 13.98
C SER A 128 15.88 33.07 12.46
N ASP A 129 16.04 34.27 11.88
CA ASP A 129 15.93 34.48 10.43
C ASP A 129 16.98 33.67 9.65
N LYS A 130 18.22 33.61 10.15
CA LYS A 130 19.30 32.83 9.52
C LYS A 130 19.01 31.33 9.61
N ASN A 131 18.52 30.84 10.74
CA ASN A 131 18.13 29.44 10.91
C ASN A 131 16.96 29.06 10.00
N GLN A 132 15.95 29.92 9.88
CA GLN A 132 14.84 29.70 8.95
C GLN A 132 15.33 29.64 7.50
N ARG A 133 16.23 30.55 7.10
CA ARG A 133 16.83 30.55 5.75
C ARG A 133 17.67 29.31 5.49
N LEU A 134 18.49 28.86 6.45
CA LEU A 134 19.23 27.59 6.36
C LEU A 134 18.29 26.41 6.18
N THR A 135 17.20 26.37 6.95
CA THR A 135 16.20 25.30 6.88
C THR A 135 15.53 25.26 5.51
N GLN A 136 15.15 26.43 4.96
CA GLN A 136 14.60 26.54 3.60
C GLN A 136 15.59 26.10 2.53
N LEU A 137 16.87 26.51 2.62
CA LEU A 137 17.92 26.09 1.68
C LEU A 137 18.16 24.58 1.75
N HIS A 138 18.18 24.01 2.95
CA HIS A 138 18.33 22.58 3.16
C HIS A 138 17.16 21.79 2.55
N HIS A 139 15.92 22.25 2.71
CA HIS A 139 14.75 21.64 2.07
C HIS A 139 14.79 21.78 0.54
N ARG A 140 15.22 22.93 0.01
CA ARG A 140 15.41 23.12 -1.44
C ARG A 140 16.46 22.13 -1.96
N LEU A 141 17.61 22.03 -1.29
CA LEU A 141 18.69 21.12 -1.67
C LEU A 141 18.23 19.66 -1.63
N LYS A 142 17.43 19.25 -0.63
CA LYS A 142 16.82 17.90 -0.58
C LYS A 142 15.82 17.66 -1.71
N ARG A 143 14.97 18.63 -2.04
CA ARG A 143 14.00 18.50 -3.15
C ARG A 143 14.67 18.48 -4.52
N SER A 144 15.71 19.29 -4.67
CA SER A 144 16.54 19.36 -5.87
C SER A 144 17.63 18.29 -5.90
N HIS A 145 17.69 17.39 -4.90
CA HIS A 145 18.79 16.44 -4.77
C HIS A 145 18.76 15.47 -5.96
N PRO A 146 19.73 15.55 -6.88
CA PRO A 146 19.72 14.74 -8.09
C PRO A 146 19.78 13.25 -7.76
N GLY A 147 20.37 12.86 -6.61
CA GLY A 147 20.36 11.47 -6.14
C GLY A 147 18.96 10.90 -5.91
N ALA A 148 18.02 11.65 -5.33
CA ALA A 148 16.66 11.16 -5.09
C ALA A 148 15.82 11.11 -6.39
N GLN A 149 16.21 11.90 -7.40
CA GLN A 149 15.65 11.80 -8.74
C GLN A 149 16.23 10.60 -9.50
N MET A 150 17.54 10.36 -9.37
CA MET A 150 18.23 9.20 -9.94
C MET A 150 17.74 7.88 -9.33
N GLU A 151 17.53 7.80 -8.02
CA GLU A 151 16.95 6.62 -7.36
C GLU A 151 15.55 6.30 -7.91
N ARG A 152 14.68 7.32 -8.04
CA ARG A 152 13.35 7.12 -8.64
C ARG A 152 13.43 6.68 -10.10
N GLN A 153 14.40 7.18 -10.86
CA GLN A 153 14.62 6.75 -12.25
C GLN A 153 15.17 5.33 -12.32
N ALA A 154 16.12 4.97 -11.45
CA ALA A 154 16.67 3.62 -11.34
C ALA A 154 15.57 2.61 -10.99
N GLN A 155 14.73 2.91 -9.99
CA GLN A 155 13.63 2.03 -9.62
C GLN A 155 12.59 1.88 -10.73
N ARG A 156 12.28 2.94 -11.48
CA ARG A 156 11.43 2.84 -12.68
C ARG A 156 12.06 1.97 -13.77
N LEU A 157 13.38 2.03 -13.92
CA LEU A 157 14.14 1.18 -14.83
C LEU A 157 14.04 -0.29 -14.42
N ASP A 158 14.24 -0.58 -13.12
CA ASP A 158 14.14 -1.92 -12.56
C ASP A 158 12.74 -2.52 -12.74
N ASP A 159 11.69 -1.75 -12.46
CA ASP A 159 10.29 -2.17 -12.66
C ASP A 159 9.99 -2.46 -14.14
N CYS A 160 10.44 -1.58 -15.04
CA CYS A 160 10.31 -1.76 -16.48
C CYS A 160 11.08 -2.99 -16.97
N GLN A 161 12.29 -3.21 -16.47
CA GLN A 161 13.12 -4.37 -16.79
C GLN A 161 12.45 -5.66 -16.30
N ALA A 162 11.93 -5.69 -15.07
CA ALA A 162 11.22 -6.84 -14.52
C ALA A 162 9.98 -7.18 -15.37
N ARG A 163 9.19 -6.16 -15.75
CA ARG A 163 8.04 -6.33 -16.64
C ARG A 163 8.43 -6.84 -18.03
N PHE A 164 9.48 -6.27 -18.62
CA PHE A 164 9.99 -6.67 -19.92
C PHE A 164 10.46 -8.13 -19.93
N LEU A 165 11.11 -8.60 -18.86
CA LEU A 165 11.57 -9.98 -18.74
C LEU A 165 10.42 -10.97 -18.46
N GLN A 166 9.39 -10.56 -17.73
CA GLN A 166 8.29 -11.47 -17.36
C GLN A 166 7.18 -11.57 -18.41
N ALA A 167 6.83 -10.49 -19.10
CA ALA A 167 5.70 -10.48 -20.03
C ALA A 167 5.83 -11.50 -21.19
N PRO A 168 6.98 -11.63 -21.86
CA PRO A 168 7.16 -12.64 -22.92
C PRO A 168 7.05 -14.07 -22.39
N ARG A 169 7.58 -14.33 -21.19
CA ARG A 169 7.50 -15.66 -20.56
C ARG A 169 6.06 -16.06 -20.28
N ARG A 170 5.25 -15.15 -19.72
CA ARG A 170 3.82 -15.37 -19.48
C ARG A 170 3.06 -15.60 -20.79
N MET A 171 3.34 -14.80 -21.82
CA MET A 171 2.72 -14.95 -23.14
C MET A 171 3.04 -16.32 -23.76
N LEU A 172 4.31 -16.73 -23.73
CA LEU A 172 4.74 -18.03 -24.24
C LEU A 172 4.10 -19.19 -23.49
N GLN A 173 4.02 -19.12 -22.15
CA GLN A 173 3.35 -20.14 -21.36
C GLN A 173 1.87 -20.25 -21.71
N HIS A 174 1.17 -19.11 -21.87
CA HIS A 174 -0.23 -19.10 -22.27
C HIS A 174 -0.44 -19.71 -23.66
N ARG A 175 0.40 -19.35 -24.64
CA ARG A 175 0.36 -19.93 -25.98
C ARG A 175 0.64 -21.43 -25.99
N LYS A 176 1.61 -21.90 -25.19
CA LYS A 176 1.89 -23.34 -25.03
C LYS A 176 0.69 -24.08 -24.43
N TRP A 177 0.04 -23.49 -23.43
CA TRP A 177 -1.15 -24.08 -22.81
C TRP A 177 -2.32 -24.15 -23.80
N GLN A 178 -2.60 -23.07 -24.54
CA GLN A 178 -3.60 -23.07 -25.61
C GLN A 178 -3.32 -24.14 -26.67
N LEU A 179 -2.07 -24.26 -27.11
CA LEU A 179 -1.68 -25.30 -28.07
C LEU A 179 -1.93 -26.69 -27.51
N SER A 180 -1.54 -26.95 -26.26
CA SER A 180 -1.75 -28.24 -25.61
C SER A 180 -3.24 -28.60 -25.53
N GLU A 181 -4.09 -27.63 -25.20
CA GLU A 181 -5.55 -27.81 -25.14
C GLU A 181 -6.13 -28.11 -26.52
N LEU A 182 -5.74 -27.34 -27.55
CA LEU A 182 -6.18 -27.58 -28.93
C LEU A 182 -5.72 -28.93 -29.46
N THR A 183 -4.48 -29.34 -29.15
CA THR A 183 -3.99 -30.68 -29.53
C THR A 183 -4.75 -31.79 -28.82
N ALA A 184 -5.06 -31.64 -27.52
CA ALA A 184 -5.86 -32.61 -26.79
C ALA A 184 -7.28 -32.73 -27.36
N ARG A 185 -7.92 -31.59 -27.70
CA ARG A 185 -9.23 -31.56 -28.37
C ARG A 185 -9.18 -32.26 -29.73
N LEU A 186 -8.13 -32.04 -30.52
CA LEU A 186 -7.97 -32.67 -31.83
C LEU A 186 -7.78 -34.19 -31.72
N ILE A 187 -6.98 -34.65 -30.75
CA ILE A 187 -6.76 -36.08 -30.50
C ILE A 187 -8.05 -36.74 -30.01
N ASN A 188 -8.75 -36.13 -29.05
CA ASN A 188 -9.97 -36.69 -28.47
C ASN A 188 -11.16 -36.70 -29.45
N ASN A 189 -11.21 -35.73 -30.36
CA ASN A 189 -12.23 -35.69 -31.42
C ASN A 189 -11.75 -36.37 -32.71
N ASN A 190 -10.71 -37.21 -32.66
CA ASN A 190 -10.21 -37.87 -33.85
C ASN A 190 -11.20 -38.96 -34.31
N PRO A 191 -11.90 -38.76 -35.45
CA PRO A 191 -12.92 -39.70 -35.90
C PRO A 191 -12.31 -41.04 -36.35
N SER A 192 -11.00 -41.13 -36.57
CA SER A 192 -10.36 -42.37 -37.01
C SER A 192 -10.54 -43.51 -36.01
N GLN A 193 -10.45 -43.21 -34.70
CA GLN A 193 -10.66 -44.20 -33.65
C GLN A 193 -12.12 -44.65 -33.59
N GLN A 194 -13.05 -43.70 -33.69
CA GLN A 194 -14.49 -43.99 -33.70
C GLN A 194 -14.89 -44.79 -34.95
N ILE A 195 -14.30 -44.47 -36.11
CA ILE A 195 -14.51 -45.20 -37.37
C ILE A 195 -13.96 -46.62 -37.27
N GLN A 196 -12.74 -46.81 -36.72
CA GLN A 196 -12.18 -48.15 -36.50
C GLN A 196 -13.07 -49.00 -35.57
N GLN A 197 -13.56 -48.42 -34.48
CA GLN A 197 -14.49 -49.09 -33.57
C GLN A 197 -15.80 -49.47 -34.30
N LEU A 198 -16.39 -48.56 -35.07
CA LEU A 198 -17.61 -48.82 -35.84
C LEU A 198 -17.38 -49.88 -36.94
N GLN A 199 -16.22 -49.90 -37.60
CA GLN A 199 -15.85 -50.94 -38.57
C GLN A 199 -15.71 -52.32 -37.91
N HIS A 200 -15.10 -52.38 -36.72
CA HIS A 200 -15.04 -53.61 -35.93
C HIS A 200 -16.43 -54.07 -35.48
N GLN A 201 -17.31 -53.14 -35.08
CA GLN A 201 -18.70 -53.47 -34.76
C GLN A 201 -19.45 -54.01 -35.99
N LEU A 202 -19.35 -53.35 -37.15
CA LEU A 202 -19.99 -53.80 -38.40
C LEU A 202 -19.52 -55.18 -38.83
N THR A 203 -18.21 -55.45 -38.77
CA THR A 203 -17.66 -56.78 -39.09
C THR A 203 -18.16 -57.84 -38.10
N SER A 204 -18.23 -57.52 -36.80
CA SER A 204 -18.79 -58.43 -35.80
C SER A 204 -20.28 -58.72 -36.01
N TYR A 205 -21.09 -57.72 -36.34
CA TYR A 205 -22.51 -57.88 -36.65
C TYR A 205 -22.70 -58.68 -37.94
N HIS A 206 -21.88 -58.43 -38.96
CA HIS A 206 -21.91 -59.20 -40.20
C HIS A 206 -21.63 -60.69 -39.92
N HIS A 207 -20.58 -61.02 -39.18
CA HIS A 207 -20.29 -62.41 -38.81
C HIS A 207 -21.39 -63.04 -37.97
N ARG A 208 -22.03 -62.28 -37.07
CA ARG A 208 -23.14 -62.76 -36.22
C ARG A 208 -24.42 -63.04 -37.01
N LEU A 209 -24.68 -62.33 -38.10
CA LEU A 209 -25.90 -62.50 -38.90
C LEU A 209 -25.73 -63.57 -39.97
N THR A 210 -24.61 -63.57 -40.70
CA THR A 210 -24.47 -64.41 -41.89
C THR A 210 -24.45 -65.91 -41.56
N ARG A 211 -23.72 -66.32 -40.52
CA ARG A 211 -23.60 -67.74 -40.14
C ARG A 211 -24.92 -68.36 -39.67
N PRO A 212 -25.68 -67.77 -38.72
CA PRO A 212 -26.95 -68.34 -38.28
C PRO A 212 -28.01 -68.37 -39.38
N ILE A 213 -28.03 -67.37 -40.27
CA ILE A 213 -28.96 -67.35 -41.41
C ILE A 213 -28.66 -68.51 -42.38
N GLN A 214 -27.39 -68.70 -42.75
CA GLN A 214 -26.97 -69.81 -43.61
C GLN A 214 -27.31 -71.17 -42.97
N ASN A 215 -27.01 -71.34 -41.68
CA ASN A 215 -27.34 -72.56 -40.95
C ASN A 215 -28.85 -72.82 -40.89
N ARG A 216 -29.67 -71.79 -40.64
CA ARG A 216 -31.15 -71.93 -40.65
C ARG A 216 -31.68 -72.31 -42.03
N LEU A 217 -31.17 -71.69 -43.09
CA LEU A 217 -31.54 -72.02 -44.47
C LEU A 217 -31.16 -73.46 -44.83
N GLN A 218 -29.96 -73.90 -44.45
CA GLN A 218 -29.52 -75.28 -44.67
C GLN A 218 -30.39 -76.28 -43.90
N GLN A 219 -30.69 -76.02 -42.62
CA GLN A 219 -31.59 -76.85 -41.83
C GLN A 219 -33.01 -76.88 -42.39
N ALA A 220 -33.52 -75.77 -42.92
CA ALA A 220 -34.83 -75.74 -43.58
C ALA A 220 -34.82 -76.57 -44.87
N ARG A 221 -33.73 -76.51 -45.65
CA ARG A 221 -33.57 -77.30 -46.88
C ARG A 221 -33.51 -78.80 -46.60
N ILE A 222 -32.76 -79.22 -45.57
CA ILE A 222 -32.71 -80.62 -45.13
C ILE A 222 -34.09 -81.10 -44.70
N ARG A 223 -34.78 -80.33 -43.84
CA ARG A 223 -36.16 -80.65 -43.42
C ARG A 223 -37.12 -80.80 -44.61
N PHE A 224 -37.02 -79.91 -45.59
CA PHE A 224 -37.82 -80.00 -46.81
C PHE A 224 -37.54 -81.28 -47.60
N THR A 225 -36.27 -81.64 -47.80
CA THR A 225 -35.91 -82.87 -48.51
C THR A 225 -36.37 -84.13 -47.79
N ASP A 226 -36.32 -84.14 -46.45
CA ASP A 226 -36.77 -85.30 -45.66
C ASP A 226 -38.29 -85.46 -45.71
N CYS A 227 -39.05 -84.36 -45.62
CA CYS A 227 -40.50 -84.39 -45.83
C CYS A 227 -40.86 -84.90 -47.24
N ASN A 228 -40.10 -84.49 -48.27
CA ASN A 228 -40.36 -84.93 -49.64
C ASN A 228 -40.11 -86.44 -49.82
N LYS A 229 -39.00 -86.96 -49.25
CA LYS A 229 -38.73 -88.40 -49.22
C LYS A 229 -39.81 -89.18 -48.47
N GLY A 230 -40.29 -88.63 -47.35
CA GLY A 230 -41.40 -89.21 -46.58
C GLY A 230 -42.68 -89.33 -47.42
N LEU A 231 -43.02 -88.29 -48.19
CA LEU A 231 -44.16 -88.29 -49.11
C LEU A 231 -43.99 -89.32 -50.24
N GLU A 232 -42.79 -89.47 -50.80
CA GLU A 232 -42.51 -90.48 -51.84
C GLU A 232 -42.70 -91.91 -51.32
N THR A 233 -42.23 -92.22 -50.10
CA THR A 233 -42.43 -93.55 -49.48
C THR A 233 -43.88 -93.89 -49.17
N LEU A 234 -44.72 -92.88 -48.92
CA LEU A 234 -46.14 -93.07 -48.63
C LEU A 234 -47.02 -93.05 -49.90
N SER A 235 -46.43 -92.89 -51.09
CA SER A 235 -47.19 -92.84 -52.34
C SER A 235 -47.55 -94.25 -52.85
N PRO A 236 -48.83 -94.52 -53.20
CA PRO A 236 -49.30 -95.80 -53.75
C PRO A 236 -48.63 -96.22 -55.08
N LEU A 237 -48.02 -95.27 -55.79
CA LEU A 237 -47.28 -95.49 -57.03
C LEU A 237 -45.92 -96.17 -56.77
N ALA A 238 -45.28 -95.91 -55.63
CA ALA A 238 -44.00 -96.53 -55.26
C ALA A 238 -44.15 -98.01 -54.86
N THR A 239 -45.32 -98.40 -54.33
CA THR A 239 -45.64 -99.81 -54.04
C THR A 239 -45.93 -100.62 -55.30
N LEU A 240 -46.57 -100.04 -56.30
CA LEU A 240 -46.73 -100.65 -57.63
C LEU A 240 -45.39 -100.82 -58.34
N ALA A 241 -44.50 -99.81 -58.29
CA ALA A 241 -43.16 -99.84 -58.92
C ALA A 241 -42.22 -100.93 -58.40
N ARG A 242 -42.52 -101.56 -57.25
CA ARG A 242 -41.75 -102.68 -56.67
C ARG A 242 -42.16 -104.07 -57.18
N GLY A 243 -42.97 -104.15 -58.24
CA GLY A 243 -43.31 -105.41 -58.91
C GLY A 243 -44.53 -106.13 -58.35
N TYR A 244 -45.33 -105.48 -57.50
CA TYR A 244 -46.61 -106.01 -57.03
C TYR A 244 -47.73 -105.61 -57.98
N SER A 245 -48.52 -106.59 -58.45
CA SER A 245 -49.69 -106.36 -59.30
C SER A 245 -50.98 -106.36 -58.49
N ILE A 246 -51.94 -105.50 -58.84
CA ILE A 246 -53.26 -105.50 -58.21
C ILE A 246 -54.25 -106.22 -59.11
N THR A 247 -54.72 -107.39 -58.68
CA THR A 247 -55.78 -108.17 -59.35
C THR A 247 -57.16 -107.59 -59.06
N LYS A 248 -57.96 -107.30 -60.09
CA LYS A 248 -59.34 -106.80 -60.00
C LYS A 248 -60.31 -107.66 -60.81
N ARG A 249 -61.53 -107.90 -60.33
CA ARG A 249 -62.57 -108.63 -61.10
C ARG A 249 -63.03 -107.81 -62.31
N ASP A 250 -63.19 -108.43 -63.48
CA ASP A 250 -63.55 -107.71 -64.74
C ASP A 250 -65.01 -107.20 -64.75
N SER A 251 -65.91 -107.77 -63.94
CA SER A 251 -67.31 -107.32 -63.85
C SER A 251 -67.47 -105.99 -63.09
N ASP A 252 -66.88 -105.88 -61.90
CA ASP A 252 -67.17 -104.80 -60.94
C ASP A 252 -65.93 -104.03 -60.46
N GLY A 253 -64.73 -104.39 -60.94
CA GLY A 253 -63.48 -103.71 -60.61
C GLY A 253 -63.00 -103.88 -59.16
N THR A 254 -63.63 -104.78 -58.39
CA THR A 254 -63.27 -105.07 -57.00
C THR A 254 -61.91 -105.76 -56.91
N ILE A 255 -61.08 -105.35 -55.94
CA ILE A 255 -59.74 -105.89 -55.74
C ILE A 255 -59.85 -107.28 -55.12
N ILE A 256 -59.21 -108.26 -55.76
CA ILE A 256 -59.18 -109.65 -55.34
C ILE A 256 -57.86 -109.91 -54.63
N ASN A 257 -57.95 -110.22 -53.34
CA ASN A 257 -56.80 -110.46 -52.46
C ASN A 257 -56.67 -111.92 -51.99
N SER A 258 -57.61 -112.80 -52.38
CA SER A 258 -57.63 -114.22 -51.96
C SER A 258 -58.14 -115.13 -53.06
N ILE A 259 -57.60 -116.36 -53.13
CA ILE A 259 -57.91 -117.38 -54.15
C ILE A 259 -59.38 -117.83 -54.08
N GLN A 260 -59.99 -117.85 -52.90
CA GLN A 260 -61.38 -118.27 -52.68
C GLN A 260 -62.42 -117.36 -53.37
N GLN A 261 -62.02 -116.14 -53.75
CA GLN A 261 -62.87 -115.17 -54.42
C GLN A 261 -62.90 -115.34 -55.94
N LEU A 262 -62.21 -116.36 -56.47
CA LEU A 262 -62.05 -116.63 -57.90
C LEU A 262 -62.80 -117.91 -58.30
N LYS A 263 -63.48 -117.90 -59.45
CA LYS A 263 -64.09 -119.09 -60.05
C LYS A 263 -63.36 -119.52 -61.32
N LEU A 264 -63.37 -120.82 -61.62
CA LEU A 264 -62.80 -121.36 -62.86
C LEU A 264 -63.47 -120.72 -64.10
N ASN A 265 -62.68 -120.33 -65.09
CA ASN A 265 -63.06 -119.57 -66.29
C ASN A 265 -63.55 -118.12 -66.07
N GLU A 266 -63.40 -117.55 -64.87
CA GLU A 266 -63.75 -116.15 -64.60
C GLU A 266 -62.71 -115.18 -65.20
N LYS A 267 -63.15 -114.02 -65.70
CA LYS A 267 -62.28 -112.99 -66.27
C LYS A 267 -61.81 -112.01 -65.18
N VAL A 268 -60.51 -111.76 -65.13
CA VAL A 268 -59.84 -110.89 -64.17
C VAL A 268 -58.95 -109.90 -64.91
N ASN A 269 -58.82 -108.69 -64.36
CA ASN A 269 -57.93 -107.65 -64.86
C ASN A 269 -56.80 -107.42 -63.86
N ILE A 270 -55.55 -107.65 -64.28
CA ILE A 270 -54.35 -107.49 -63.47
C ILE A 270 -53.73 -106.14 -63.82
N GLN A 271 -53.65 -105.23 -62.84
CA GLN A 271 -53.05 -103.91 -63.02
C GLN A 271 -51.58 -103.92 -62.59
N LEU A 272 -50.72 -103.61 -63.55
CA LEU A 272 -49.26 -103.48 -63.45
C LEU A 272 -48.86 -102.00 -63.48
N VAL A 273 -47.56 -101.72 -63.30
CA VAL A 273 -46.98 -100.37 -63.27
C VAL A 273 -47.24 -99.60 -64.56
N ASP A 274 -47.27 -100.32 -65.68
CA ASP A 274 -47.23 -99.80 -67.05
C ASP A 274 -48.50 -100.16 -67.86
N GLY A 275 -49.45 -100.89 -67.28
CA GLY A 275 -50.67 -101.26 -67.99
C GLY A 275 -51.59 -102.19 -67.21
N SER A 276 -52.64 -102.68 -67.88
CA SER A 276 -53.59 -103.63 -67.31
C SER A 276 -53.82 -104.79 -68.27
N VAL A 277 -53.72 -106.03 -67.79
CA VAL A 277 -53.86 -107.26 -68.58
C VAL A 277 -55.14 -107.97 -68.19
N LYS A 278 -56.03 -108.22 -69.15
CA LYS A 278 -57.23 -109.04 -68.95
C LYS A 278 -56.93 -110.51 -69.26
N THR A 279 -57.18 -111.38 -68.30
CA THR A 279 -56.99 -112.84 -68.45
C THR A 279 -58.19 -113.59 -67.89
N SER A 280 -58.38 -114.83 -68.32
CA SER A 280 -59.32 -115.77 -67.70
C SER A 280 -58.57 -116.80 -66.88
N ILE A 281 -59.20 -117.30 -65.83
CA ILE A 281 -58.59 -118.26 -64.90
C ILE A 281 -58.76 -119.67 -65.44
N GLU A 282 -57.65 -120.28 -65.86
CA GLU A 282 -57.66 -121.64 -66.43
C GLU A 282 -57.59 -122.74 -65.36
N SER A 283 -56.89 -122.50 -64.24
CA SER A 283 -56.80 -123.44 -63.12
C SER A 283 -56.58 -122.71 -61.79
N LEU A 284 -57.30 -123.13 -60.75
CA LEU A 284 -57.11 -122.62 -59.39
C LEU A 284 -56.36 -123.68 -58.56
N HIS A 285 -55.17 -123.31 -58.09
CA HIS A 285 -54.39 -124.10 -57.15
C HIS A 285 -54.33 -123.36 -55.82
N GLU A 286 -55.05 -123.83 -54.81
CA GLU A 286 -54.83 -123.38 -53.44
C GLU A 286 -53.49 -123.93 -52.97
N THR A 287 -52.54 -123.02 -52.76
CA THR A 287 -51.35 -123.30 -51.97
C THR A 287 -51.76 -123.15 -50.51
N SER A 288 -51.62 -124.23 -49.74
CA SER A 288 -51.71 -124.16 -48.27
C SER A 288 -50.57 -123.34 -47.71
#